data_AF-A0A2B7XMF8-F1
#
_entry.id   AF-A0A2B7XMF8-F1
#
_cell.length_a   1.000
_cell.length_b   1.000
_cell.length_c   1.000
_cell.angle_alpha   90.00
_cell.angle_beta   90.00
_cell.angle_gamma   90.00
#
_symmetry.space_group_name_H-M   'P 1'
#
loop_
_entity.id
_entity.type
_entity.pdbx_description
1 polymer ?
#
loop_
_entity_poly.entity_id
_entity_poly.type
_entity_poly.pdbx_seq_one_letter_code
_entity_poly.pdbx_strand_id
1 'polypeptide(L)'
;MGVSIHSTLITWEAHIFPEIYDRVCEAQVNPAVGRNEVRGVPWINGATGKVKQSVPKSKRLRLRRYGIRKALMEGLDIKWGKRLSHMEKIDGGVRVEFTEFLAPTTYELHRLPINAVGCALSMSEEQVNYFKDHVDLLYFIGTHPETNTYVFWFLLDTPTEPGKPYHAQLYLSRIASHRDEELFKQPLLDVFRQKGRPFFSRLRDMPSVEWDDWNGTCILIGDAAHCIVIYRGEGVNHAIVDACQLADTIKSAADGHMSMNNAIRQYEKQMRPRAREAVETSRQAGHDGHCYAKVDKEGSFALLGEKPV
;
A
#
# COMPACT_ATOMS: atom_id res chain seq x y z
N MET A 1 1.84 -6.45 8.29
CA MET A 1 1.80 -6.31 6.81
C MET A 1 3.18 -5.86 6.34
N GLY A 2 3.72 -6.44 5.26
CA GLY A 2 4.97 -5.97 4.65
C GLY A 2 4.73 -4.78 3.72
N VAL A 3 5.79 -4.02 3.42
CA VAL A 3 5.76 -2.84 2.54
C VAL A 3 6.92 -2.97 1.55
N SER A 4 6.64 -2.71 0.27
CA SER A 4 7.65 -2.74 -0.79
C SER A 4 7.92 -1.34 -1.30
N ILE A 5 9.18 -0.91 -1.28
CA ILE A 5 9.63 0.36 -1.85
C ILE A 5 10.55 0.04 -3.00
N HIS A 6 10.29 0.58 -4.18
CA HIS A 6 11.00 0.23 -5.41
C HIS A 6 11.27 1.45 -6.28
N SER A 7 10.24 2.00 -6.94
CA SER A 7 10.37 3.09 -7.92
C SER A 7 10.92 4.38 -7.31
N THR A 8 10.82 4.54 -5.99
CA THR A 8 11.15 5.79 -5.29
C THR A 8 12.39 5.66 -4.41
N LEU A 9 13.15 4.57 -4.51
CA LEU A 9 14.33 4.34 -3.67
C LEU A 9 15.37 5.45 -3.82
N ILE A 10 15.69 5.86 -5.06
CA ILE A 10 16.70 6.89 -5.33
C ILE A 10 16.25 8.23 -4.73
N THR A 11 15.01 8.62 -5.00
CA THR A 11 14.42 9.85 -4.46
C THR A 11 14.44 9.83 -2.94
N TRP A 12 14.02 8.71 -2.34
CA TRP A 12 13.94 8.61 -0.89
C TRP A 12 15.32 8.70 -0.24
N GLU A 13 16.30 7.94 -0.75
CA GLU A 13 17.68 7.91 -0.25
C GLU A 13 18.35 9.29 -0.31
N ALA A 14 17.97 10.15 -1.27
CA ALA A 14 18.46 11.52 -1.36
C ALA A 14 17.86 12.49 -0.32
N HIS A 15 16.70 12.19 0.26
CA HIS A 15 15.97 13.10 1.16
C HIS A 15 15.99 12.68 2.62
N ILE A 16 16.08 11.38 2.89
CA ILE A 16 16.06 10.85 4.25
C ILE A 16 17.43 11.03 4.90
N PHE A 17 17.45 11.31 6.20
CA PHE A 17 18.70 11.33 6.96
C PHE A 17 19.37 9.95 6.94
N PRO A 18 20.70 9.86 6.69
CA PRO A 18 21.42 8.59 6.57
C PRO A 18 21.19 7.63 7.75
N GLU A 19 21.19 8.15 8.98
CA GLU A 19 20.96 7.36 10.19
C GLU A 19 19.53 6.81 10.28
N ILE A 20 18.53 7.53 9.77
CA ILE A 20 17.15 7.01 9.68
C ILE A 20 17.08 5.96 8.57
N TYR A 21 17.74 6.18 7.43
CA TYR A 21 17.78 5.22 6.32
C TYR A 21 18.42 3.90 6.71
N ASP A 22 19.51 3.95 7.48
CA ASP A 22 20.17 2.75 8.00
C ASP A 22 19.21 1.91 8.85
N ARG A 23 18.47 2.54 9.77
CA ARG A 23 17.45 1.89 10.59
C ARG A 23 16.26 1.38 9.79
N VAL A 24 15.86 2.11 8.75
CA VAL A 24 14.86 1.62 7.79
C VAL A 24 15.34 0.33 7.12
N CYS A 25 16.62 0.25 6.74
CA CYS A 25 17.18 -0.94 6.12
C CYS A 25 17.25 -2.14 7.09
N GLU A 26 17.36 -1.92 8.40
CA GLU A 26 17.24 -2.96 9.43
C GLU A 26 15.81 -3.52 9.55
N ALA A 27 14.82 -2.81 9.02
CA ALA A 27 13.43 -3.26 9.00
C ALA A 27 13.13 -4.30 7.91
N GLN A 28 14.12 -4.76 7.12
CA GLN A 28 13.91 -5.78 6.09
C GLN A 28 13.20 -7.03 6.64
N VAL A 29 12.25 -7.57 5.86
CA VAL A 29 11.51 -8.81 6.16
C VAL A 29 12.46 -10.00 6.15
N ASN A 30 13.44 -9.99 5.25
CA ASN A 30 14.53 -10.96 5.24
C ASN A 30 15.88 -10.22 5.39
N PRO A 31 16.45 -10.20 6.61
CA PRO A 31 17.72 -9.54 6.88
C PRO A 31 18.89 -10.07 6.03
N ALA A 32 18.84 -11.33 5.59
CA ALA A 32 19.93 -11.95 4.82
C ALA A 32 20.09 -11.35 3.41
N VAL A 33 19.02 -10.77 2.84
CA VAL A 33 19.11 -10.08 1.54
C VAL A 33 19.60 -8.63 1.72
N GLY A 34 19.17 -7.98 2.79
CA GLY A 34 19.61 -6.63 3.15
C GLY A 34 19.35 -5.59 2.04
N ARG A 35 20.28 -4.66 1.82
CA ARG A 35 20.10 -3.48 0.93
C ARG A 35 20.21 -3.79 -0.57
N ASN A 36 20.65 -4.99 -0.91
CA ASN A 36 21.02 -5.36 -2.29
C ASN A 36 19.92 -6.17 -2.99
N GLU A 37 18.69 -6.10 -2.48
CA GLU A 37 17.59 -6.86 -3.05
C GLU A 37 17.25 -6.39 -4.48
N VAL A 38 17.43 -7.31 -5.43
CA VAL A 38 17.01 -7.18 -6.82
C VAL A 38 16.11 -8.37 -7.14
N ARG A 39 14.82 -8.13 -7.35
CA ARG A 39 13.82 -9.20 -7.48
C ARG A 39 12.74 -8.81 -8.47
N GLY A 40 12.14 -9.81 -9.13
CA GLY A 40 10.91 -9.64 -9.90
C GLY A 40 9.68 -9.85 -9.02
N VAL A 41 8.50 -9.88 -9.64
CA VAL A 41 7.28 -10.35 -8.95
C VAL A 41 6.68 -11.48 -9.78
N PRO A 42 6.75 -12.73 -9.30
CA PRO A 42 6.13 -13.83 -10.01
C PRO A 42 4.61 -13.69 -10.00
N TRP A 43 4.02 -14.06 -11.13
CA TRP A 43 2.60 -14.32 -11.28
C TRP A 43 2.38 -15.83 -11.49
N ILE A 44 1.59 -16.43 -10.61
CA ILE A 44 1.27 -17.85 -10.63
C ILE A 44 -0.10 -18.12 -11.25
N ASN A 45 -0.22 -19.29 -11.89
CA ASN A 45 -1.54 -19.84 -12.20
C ASN A 45 -2.16 -20.41 -10.92
N GLY A 46 -3.30 -19.87 -10.50
CA GLY A 46 -3.93 -20.23 -9.23
C GLY A 46 -4.47 -21.67 -9.14
N ALA A 47 -4.62 -22.39 -10.26
CA ALA A 47 -5.05 -23.79 -10.26
C ALA A 47 -3.85 -24.76 -10.16
N THR A 48 -2.72 -24.43 -10.78
CA THR A 48 -1.55 -25.31 -10.81
C THR A 48 -0.47 -24.93 -9.80
N GLY A 49 -0.52 -23.73 -9.24
CA GLY A 49 0.52 -23.17 -8.36
C GLY A 49 1.83 -22.81 -9.07
N LYS A 50 1.93 -23.02 -10.39
CA LYS A 50 3.16 -22.80 -11.15
C LYS A 50 3.30 -21.34 -11.59
N VAL A 51 4.52 -20.83 -11.50
CA VAL A 51 4.89 -19.53 -12.08
C VAL A 51 4.66 -19.56 -13.58
N LYS A 52 3.90 -18.60 -14.08
CA LYS A 52 3.62 -18.41 -15.51
C LYS A 52 4.47 -17.30 -16.10
N GLN A 53 4.60 -16.20 -15.36
CA GLN A 53 5.29 -14.99 -15.79
C GLN A 53 5.89 -14.28 -14.56
N SER A 54 6.75 -13.29 -14.79
CA SER A 54 7.26 -12.43 -13.72
C SER A 54 7.41 -11.01 -14.23
N VAL A 55 7.08 -10.03 -13.39
CA VAL A 55 7.53 -8.65 -13.56
C VAL A 55 9.07 -8.65 -13.57
N PRO A 56 9.74 -7.82 -14.40
CA PRO A 56 11.18 -7.71 -14.46
C PRO A 56 11.81 -7.44 -13.08
N LYS A 57 13.07 -7.86 -12.95
CA LYS A 57 13.79 -7.63 -11.71
C LYS A 57 14.20 -6.17 -11.59
N SER A 58 13.93 -5.57 -10.44
CA SER A 58 14.38 -4.22 -10.10
C SER A 58 14.83 -4.16 -8.64
N LYS A 59 15.63 -3.15 -8.31
CA LYS A 59 16.05 -2.88 -6.93
C LYS A 59 14.80 -2.55 -6.10
N ARG A 60 14.67 -3.18 -4.94
CA ARG A 60 13.55 -2.94 -4.02
C ARG A 60 13.97 -3.18 -2.58
N LEU A 61 13.22 -2.63 -1.64
CA LEU A 61 13.29 -2.98 -0.23
C LEU A 61 11.96 -3.57 0.19
N ARG A 62 12.00 -4.72 0.88
CA ARG A 62 10.82 -5.39 1.42
C ARG A 62 10.81 -5.30 2.94
N LEU A 63 10.16 -4.27 3.45
CA LEU A 63 10.26 -3.85 4.84
C LEU A 63 9.07 -4.30 5.67
N ARG A 64 9.32 -4.56 6.96
CA ARG A 64 8.30 -4.78 7.98
C ARG A 64 7.65 -3.43 8.30
N ARG A 65 6.33 -3.31 8.14
CA ARG A 65 5.60 -2.03 8.38
C ARG A 65 5.87 -1.44 9.75
N TYR A 66 5.94 -2.27 10.78
CA TYR A 66 6.26 -1.81 12.13
C TYR A 66 7.69 -1.26 12.22
N GLY A 67 8.67 -1.91 11.58
CA GLY A 67 10.06 -1.48 11.60
C GLY A 67 10.29 -0.14 10.89
N ILE A 68 9.76 0.03 9.66
CA ILE A 68 9.86 1.32 8.95
C ILE A 68 9.17 2.43 9.75
N ARG A 69 7.99 2.16 10.32
CA ARG A 69 7.27 3.12 11.15
C ARG A 69 8.08 3.50 12.39
N LYS A 70 8.66 2.53 13.10
CA LYS A 70 9.52 2.78 14.26
C LYS A 70 10.71 3.66 13.89
N ALA A 71 11.39 3.39 12.77
CA ALA A 71 12.53 4.16 12.30
C ALA A 71 12.13 5.62 11.95
N LEU A 72 11.04 5.81 11.21
CA LEU A 72 10.58 7.13 10.80
C LEU A 72 9.96 7.97 11.93
N MET A 73 9.52 7.34 13.01
CA MET A 73 8.92 8.01 14.17
C MET A 73 9.95 8.46 15.21
N GLU A 74 11.21 8.08 15.05
CA GLU A 74 12.24 8.38 16.04
C GLU A 74 12.44 9.90 16.19
N GLY A 75 12.42 10.38 17.43
CA GLY A 75 12.54 11.81 17.73
C GLY A 75 11.25 12.64 17.49
N LEU A 76 10.15 12.03 17.07
CA LEU A 76 8.87 12.72 16.84
C LEU A 76 7.90 12.53 18.01
N ASP A 77 7.33 13.62 18.52
CA ASP A 77 6.25 13.58 19.51
C ASP A 77 4.89 13.34 18.84
N ILE A 78 4.59 12.07 18.55
CA ILE A 78 3.36 11.71 17.83
C ILE A 78 2.21 11.46 18.79
N LYS A 79 1.14 12.25 18.64
CA LYS A 79 -0.12 12.09 19.39
C LYS A 79 -1.08 11.17 18.65
N TRP A 80 -1.18 9.92 19.10
CA TRP A 80 -2.13 8.93 18.56
C TRP A 80 -3.56 9.15 19.06
N GLY A 81 -4.53 8.56 18.36
CA GLY A 81 -5.93 8.51 18.79
C GLY A 81 -6.71 9.81 18.59
N LYS A 82 -6.14 10.78 17.87
CA LYS A 82 -6.76 12.09 17.62
C LYS A 82 -7.54 12.06 16.30
N ARG A 83 -8.80 12.53 16.33
CA ARG A 83 -9.60 12.78 15.13
C ARG A 83 -9.84 14.27 14.98
N LEU A 84 -9.49 14.83 13.83
CA LEU A 84 -9.82 16.19 13.44
C LEU A 84 -11.33 16.46 13.61
N SER A 85 -11.70 17.41 14.48
CA SER A 85 -13.10 17.78 14.72
C SER A 85 -13.44 19.15 14.17
N HIS A 86 -12.49 20.09 14.23
CA HIS A 86 -12.69 21.45 13.76
C HIS A 86 -11.37 22.02 13.25
N MET A 87 -11.47 22.87 12.23
CA MET A 87 -10.38 23.72 11.77
C MET A 87 -10.94 25.10 11.51
N GLU A 88 -10.20 26.14 11.89
CA GLU A 88 -10.49 27.52 11.51
C GLU A 88 -9.21 28.30 11.17
N LYS A 89 -9.31 29.22 10.23
CA LYS A 89 -8.25 30.21 9.98
C LYS A 89 -8.27 31.22 11.12
N ILE A 90 -7.10 31.50 11.67
CA ILE A 90 -6.88 32.58 12.63
C ILE A 90 -5.85 33.54 12.06
N ASP A 91 -5.72 34.73 12.65
CA ASP A 91 -4.67 35.66 12.23
C ASP A 91 -3.29 35.02 12.43
N GLY A 92 -2.49 34.99 11.36
CA GLY A 92 -1.18 34.35 11.33
C GLY A 92 -1.14 32.82 11.32
N GLY A 93 -2.27 32.10 11.22
CA GLY A 93 -2.22 30.63 11.19
C GLY A 93 -3.56 29.88 11.13
N VAL A 94 -3.53 28.65 11.65
CA VAL A 94 -4.69 27.74 11.67
C VAL A 94 -4.83 27.15 13.07
N ARG A 95 -6.06 27.19 13.60
CA ARG A 95 -6.43 26.44 14.80
C ARG A 95 -7.02 25.10 14.37
N VAL A 96 -6.55 24.03 15.00
CA VAL A 96 -7.00 22.66 14.74
C VAL A 96 -7.45 22.03 16.05
N GLU A 97 -8.68 21.53 16.09
CA GLU A 97 -9.24 20.83 17.23
C GLU A 97 -9.39 19.34 16.94
N PHE A 98 -9.20 18.52 17.97
CA PHE A 98 -9.29 17.07 17.87
C PHE A 98 -10.20 16.48 18.95
N THR A 99 -11.00 15.48 18.59
CA THR A 99 -11.85 14.68 19.49
C THR A 99 -11.32 13.26 19.64
N GLU A 100 -11.75 12.56 20.71
CA GLU A 100 -11.52 11.12 20.93
C GLU A 100 -12.83 10.33 20.61
N PHE A 101 -12.70 9.18 19.91
CA PHE A 101 -13.62 8.41 18.99
C PHE A 101 -15.14 8.23 19.30
N LEU A 102 -16.08 7.84 18.39
CA LEU A 102 -16.14 6.95 17.18
C LEU A 102 -17.17 7.45 16.10
N ALA A 103 -16.89 7.36 14.78
CA ALA A 103 -17.57 8.09 13.67
C ALA A 103 -19.01 7.66 13.25
N PRO A 104 -19.97 8.59 12.96
CA PRO A 104 -21.30 8.19 12.47
C PRO A 104 -21.73 8.52 11.02
N THR A 105 -21.26 9.56 10.30
CA THR A 105 -22.00 9.96 9.06
C THR A 105 -21.26 10.47 7.81
N THR A 106 -19.93 10.70 7.79
CA THR A 106 -19.31 11.42 6.64
C THR A 106 -17.91 10.93 6.18
N TYR A 107 -17.71 9.63 5.97
CA TYR A 107 -16.40 9.05 5.57
C TYR A 107 -16.42 8.21 4.28
N GLU A 108 -17.48 8.31 3.47
CA GLU A 108 -17.75 7.30 2.43
C GLU A 108 -16.84 7.42 1.19
N LEU A 109 -15.79 6.60 1.16
CA LEU A 109 -14.96 6.36 -0.03
C LEU A 109 -15.76 5.60 -1.12
N HIS A 110 -15.38 5.76 -2.39
CA HIS A 110 -16.00 5.10 -3.53
C HIS A 110 -15.90 3.57 -3.43
N ARG A 111 -17.03 2.87 -3.53
CA ARG A 111 -17.12 1.43 -3.28
C ARG A 111 -16.87 0.64 -4.56
N LEU A 112 -15.77 -0.10 -4.62
CA LEU A 112 -15.48 -1.00 -5.74
C LEU A 112 -16.33 -2.27 -5.65
N PRO A 113 -16.74 -2.88 -6.77
CA PRO A 113 -17.46 -4.16 -6.78
C PRO A 113 -16.53 -5.35 -6.53
N ILE A 114 -15.59 -5.26 -5.58
CA ILE A 114 -14.59 -6.29 -5.29
C ILE A 114 -14.70 -6.71 -3.82
N ASN A 115 -14.85 -8.01 -3.59
CA ASN A 115 -14.86 -8.67 -2.29
C ASN A 115 -13.46 -9.18 -1.95
N ALA A 116 -13.00 -8.99 -0.71
CA ALA A 116 -11.64 -9.33 -0.30
C ALA A 116 -11.57 -10.00 1.09
N VAL A 117 -10.63 -10.93 1.25
CA VAL A 117 -10.30 -11.61 2.51
C VAL A 117 -8.80 -11.58 2.69
N GLY A 118 -8.32 -11.18 3.87
CA GLY A 118 -6.89 -11.21 4.21
C GLY A 118 -6.63 -12.02 5.47
N CYS A 119 -6.05 -13.21 5.33
CA CYS A 119 -5.75 -14.11 6.44
C CYS A 119 -4.28 -13.98 6.86
N ALA A 120 -4.02 -13.85 8.16
CA ALA A 120 -2.67 -14.02 8.70
C ALA A 120 -2.39 -15.52 8.89
N LEU A 121 -1.21 -15.97 8.51
CA LEU A 121 -0.78 -17.36 8.56
C LEU A 121 0.48 -17.48 9.42
N SER A 122 0.50 -18.49 10.29
CA SER A 122 1.73 -18.96 10.92
C SER A 122 2.20 -20.20 10.18
N MET A 123 3.45 -20.22 9.75
CA MET A 123 4.01 -21.24 8.85
C MET A 123 5.29 -21.82 9.44
N SER A 124 5.51 -23.12 9.22
CA SER A 124 6.79 -23.76 9.50
C SER A 124 7.86 -23.37 8.46
N GLU A 125 9.13 -23.60 8.80
CA GLU A 125 10.25 -23.37 7.87
C GLU A 125 10.12 -24.21 6.59
N GLU A 126 9.69 -25.46 6.69
CA GLU A 126 9.45 -26.34 5.55
C GLU A 126 8.40 -25.74 4.59
N GLN A 127 7.29 -25.25 5.12
CA GLN A 127 6.22 -24.65 4.32
C GLN A 127 6.66 -23.34 3.65
N VAL A 128 7.53 -22.56 4.28
CA VAL A 128 8.08 -21.33 3.68
C VAL A 128 9.15 -21.65 2.63
N ASN A 129 9.99 -22.65 2.88
CA ASN A 129 10.99 -23.11 1.92
C ASN A 129 10.35 -23.68 0.66
N TYR A 130 9.17 -24.29 0.75
CA TYR A 130 8.41 -24.65 -0.45
C TYR A 130 8.22 -23.45 -1.40
N PHE A 131 7.81 -22.29 -0.89
CA PHE A 131 7.64 -21.09 -1.70
C PHE A 131 8.98 -20.53 -2.20
N LYS A 132 10.02 -20.57 -1.38
CA LYS A 132 11.39 -20.20 -1.79
C LYS A 132 11.85 -21.00 -3.01
N ASP A 133 11.59 -22.30 -3.00
CA ASP A 133 12.14 -23.22 -3.99
C ASP A 133 11.28 -23.30 -5.27
N HIS A 134 9.99 -22.98 -5.19
CA HIS A 134 9.04 -23.17 -6.30
C HIS A 134 8.42 -21.89 -6.85
N VAL A 135 8.43 -20.78 -6.11
CA VAL A 135 7.75 -19.53 -6.49
C VAL A 135 8.62 -18.31 -6.18
N ASP A 136 8.53 -17.79 -4.96
CA ASP A 136 9.33 -16.70 -4.40
C ASP A 136 9.10 -16.66 -2.88
N LEU A 137 10.19 -16.52 -2.12
CA LEU A 137 10.17 -16.54 -0.66
C LEU A 137 9.40 -15.37 -0.03
N LEU A 138 9.39 -14.19 -0.67
CA LEU A 138 8.90 -12.97 -0.04
C LEU A 138 7.48 -12.64 -0.45
N TYR A 139 7.14 -12.74 -1.72
CA TYR A 139 5.77 -12.56 -2.18
C TYR A 139 5.57 -12.96 -3.63
N PHE A 140 4.32 -13.29 -3.96
CA PHE A 140 3.87 -13.52 -5.32
C PHE A 140 2.42 -13.10 -5.47
N ILE A 141 2.01 -12.87 -6.72
CA ILE A 141 0.61 -12.65 -7.08
C ILE A 141 0.13 -13.81 -7.97
N GLY A 142 -1.18 -13.96 -8.12
CA GLY A 142 -1.73 -15.02 -8.96
C GLY A 142 -3.20 -14.80 -9.26
N THR A 143 -3.68 -15.48 -10.29
CA THR A 143 -5.11 -15.50 -10.63
C THR A 143 -5.53 -16.93 -10.92
N HIS A 144 -6.65 -17.36 -10.34
CA HIS A 144 -7.21 -18.68 -10.63
C HIS A 144 -8.00 -18.66 -11.95
N PRO A 145 -7.71 -19.54 -12.93
CA PRO A 145 -8.30 -19.47 -14.27
C PRO A 145 -9.82 -19.66 -14.31
N GLU A 146 -10.36 -20.54 -13.46
CA GLU A 146 -11.82 -20.81 -13.47
C GLU A 146 -12.65 -19.78 -12.69
N THR A 147 -12.10 -19.26 -11.59
CA THR A 147 -12.87 -18.43 -10.65
C THR A 147 -12.53 -16.95 -10.74
N ASN A 148 -11.47 -16.60 -11.48
CA ASN A 148 -10.91 -15.26 -11.52
C ASN A 148 -10.56 -14.70 -10.13
N THR A 149 -10.32 -15.58 -9.16
CA THR A 149 -9.89 -15.17 -7.82
C THR A 149 -8.45 -14.68 -7.91
N TYR A 150 -8.22 -13.43 -7.52
CA TYR A 150 -6.90 -12.85 -7.36
C TYR A 150 -6.31 -13.31 -6.02
N VAL A 151 -5.03 -13.64 -6.05
CA VAL A 151 -4.23 -14.08 -4.91
C VAL A 151 -3.05 -13.13 -4.77
N PHE A 152 -2.84 -12.63 -3.57
CA PHE A 152 -1.60 -11.97 -3.19
C PHE A 152 -1.11 -12.56 -1.87
N TRP A 153 -0.03 -13.31 -1.94
CA TRP A 153 0.60 -13.90 -0.77
C TRP A 153 1.90 -13.19 -0.48
N PHE A 154 2.19 -13.00 0.80
CA PHE A 154 3.47 -12.43 1.19
C PHE A 154 3.93 -12.77 2.60
N LEU A 155 5.24 -12.88 2.76
CA LEU A 155 5.90 -13.00 4.04
C LEU A 155 5.84 -11.65 4.80
N LEU A 156 5.49 -11.74 6.08
CA LEU A 156 5.42 -10.62 7.01
C LEU A 156 6.71 -10.44 7.80
N ASP A 157 7.26 -11.56 8.28
CA ASP A 157 8.45 -11.57 9.13
C ASP A 157 9.17 -12.92 9.03
N THR A 158 10.49 -12.88 9.20
CA THR A 158 11.36 -14.04 9.30
C THR A 158 11.77 -14.21 10.76
N PRO A 159 11.58 -15.38 11.38
CA PRO A 159 11.99 -15.60 12.75
C PRO A 159 13.49 -15.41 12.91
N THR A 160 13.89 -14.74 13.99
CA THR A 160 15.30 -14.52 14.34
C THR A 160 15.91 -15.67 15.16
N GLU A 161 15.08 -16.60 15.63
CA GLU A 161 15.46 -17.75 16.45
C GLU A 161 14.98 -19.05 15.78
N PRO A 162 15.80 -20.12 15.79
CA PRO A 162 15.38 -21.43 15.31
C PRO A 162 14.11 -21.94 16.01
N GLY A 163 13.22 -22.60 15.25
CA GLY A 163 12.00 -23.21 15.79
C GLY A 163 10.83 -22.25 16.03
N LYS A 164 10.99 -20.95 15.82
CA LYS A 164 9.87 -20.00 15.80
C LYS A 164 9.15 -20.04 14.44
N PRO A 165 7.81 -19.85 14.41
CA PRO A 165 7.06 -19.84 13.16
C PRO A 165 7.37 -18.60 12.33
N TYR A 166 7.30 -18.76 11.01
CA TYR A 166 7.24 -17.66 10.07
C TYR A 166 5.84 -17.08 10.05
N HIS A 167 5.74 -15.77 9.83
CA HIS A 167 4.46 -15.11 9.69
C HIS A 167 4.27 -14.65 8.25
N ALA A 168 3.13 -14.99 7.65
CA ALA A 168 2.75 -14.59 6.31
C ALA A 168 1.32 -14.03 6.29
N GLN A 169 0.94 -13.44 5.16
CA GLN A 169 -0.41 -13.00 4.90
C GLN A 169 -0.84 -13.48 3.51
N LEU A 170 -2.05 -14.03 3.44
CA LEU A 170 -2.71 -14.41 2.21
C LEU A 170 -3.89 -13.47 2.00
N TYR A 171 -3.89 -12.79 0.87
CA TYR A 171 -4.97 -11.94 0.42
C TYR A 171 -5.65 -12.59 -0.79
N LEU A 172 -6.97 -12.76 -0.70
CA LEU A 172 -7.81 -13.30 -1.76
C LEU A 172 -8.88 -12.26 -2.10
N SER A 173 -9.07 -11.97 -3.38
CA SER A 173 -10.17 -11.12 -3.83
C SER A 173 -10.85 -11.63 -5.08
N ARG A 174 -12.13 -11.28 -5.24
CA ARG A 174 -12.95 -11.61 -6.42
C ARG A 174 -13.96 -10.51 -6.72
N ILE A 175 -14.35 -10.39 -7.98
CA ILE A 175 -15.46 -9.52 -8.39
C ILE A 175 -16.75 -9.99 -7.68
N ALA A 176 -17.49 -9.05 -7.12
CA ALA A 176 -18.74 -9.32 -6.42
C ALA A 176 -19.76 -9.94 -7.39
N SER A 177 -20.45 -10.99 -6.95
CA SER A 177 -21.51 -11.66 -7.71
C SER A 177 -22.79 -11.79 -6.87
N HIS A 178 -23.92 -12.07 -7.51
CA HIS A 178 -25.20 -12.32 -6.80
C HIS A 178 -25.12 -13.45 -5.77
N ARG A 179 -24.20 -14.43 -5.95
CA ARG A 179 -23.96 -15.49 -4.96
C ARG A 179 -23.32 -14.95 -3.66
N ASP A 180 -22.62 -13.83 -3.75
CA ASP A 180 -22.07 -13.15 -2.56
C ASP A 180 -23.17 -12.40 -1.80
N GLU A 181 -24.15 -11.83 -2.51
CA GLU A 181 -25.26 -11.08 -1.90
C GLU A 181 -26.15 -11.95 -1.01
N GLU A 182 -26.40 -13.20 -1.39
CA GLU A 182 -27.10 -14.19 -0.55
C GLU A 182 -26.29 -14.60 0.69
N LEU A 183 -24.97 -14.66 0.58
CA LEU A 183 -24.08 -14.99 1.69
C LEU A 183 -24.09 -13.89 2.79
N PHE A 184 -24.32 -12.63 2.40
CA PHE A 184 -24.41 -11.48 3.32
C PHE A 184 -25.78 -11.32 4.01
N LYS A 185 -26.79 -12.12 3.61
CA LYS A 185 -28.11 -12.15 4.27
C LYS A 185 -28.15 -13.08 5.49
N GLN A 186 -27.12 -13.90 5.71
CA GLN A 186 -27.03 -14.83 6.84
C GLN A 186 -26.38 -14.18 8.07
N PRO A 187 -26.67 -14.64 9.30
CA PRO A 187 -26.00 -14.16 10.50
C PRO A 187 -24.48 -14.30 10.36
N LEU A 188 -23.76 -13.24 10.72
CA LEU A 188 -22.30 -13.14 10.58
C LEU A 188 -21.56 -14.38 11.13
N LEU A 189 -22.10 -14.99 12.20
CA LEU A 189 -21.63 -16.18 12.91
C LEU A 189 -21.76 -17.50 12.13
N ASP A 190 -22.69 -17.62 11.19
CA ASP A 190 -22.82 -18.79 10.33
C ASP A 190 -21.90 -18.69 9.11
N VAL A 191 -21.69 -17.47 8.60
CA VAL A 191 -20.61 -17.15 7.64
C VAL A 191 -19.23 -17.41 8.27
N PHE A 192 -19.06 -17.10 9.56
CA PHE A 192 -17.88 -17.45 10.36
C PHE A 192 -17.66 -18.97 10.45
N ARG A 193 -18.71 -19.77 10.68
CA ARG A 193 -18.61 -21.23 10.78
C ARG A 193 -18.31 -21.90 9.45
N GLN A 194 -18.77 -21.34 8.33
CA GLN A 194 -18.45 -21.88 7.01
C GLN A 194 -17.08 -21.43 6.48
N LYS A 195 -16.58 -20.24 6.82
CA LYS A 195 -15.39 -19.63 6.17
C LYS A 195 -14.51 -18.67 7.01
N GLY A 196 -14.62 -18.60 8.33
CA GLY A 196 -14.01 -17.50 9.13
C GLY A 196 -12.48 -17.41 9.04
N ARG A 197 -11.80 -16.24 8.95
CA ARG A 197 -12.14 -14.81 8.73
C ARG A 197 -10.79 -14.06 8.49
N PRO A 198 -10.75 -12.77 8.06
CA PRO A 198 -11.82 -11.79 7.88
C PRO A 198 -12.09 -11.38 6.41
N PHE A 199 -13.37 -11.35 6.05
CA PHE A 199 -13.89 -10.59 4.90
C PHE A 199 -13.80 -9.10 5.24
N PHE A 200 -13.02 -8.34 4.48
CA PHE A 200 -13.02 -6.88 4.55
C PHE A 200 -14.27 -6.33 3.84
N SER A 201 -14.66 -5.10 4.18
CA SER A 201 -15.60 -4.33 3.36
C SER A 201 -15.12 -4.28 1.91
N ARG A 202 -16.03 -4.13 0.94
CA ARG A 202 -15.67 -3.87 -0.46
C ARG A 202 -14.55 -2.83 -0.51
N LEU A 203 -13.52 -3.08 -1.32
CA LEU A 203 -12.39 -2.18 -1.44
C LEU A 203 -12.83 -0.78 -1.85
N ARG A 204 -12.05 0.20 -1.44
CA ARG A 204 -12.34 1.60 -1.71
C ARG A 204 -11.07 2.32 -2.12
N ASP A 205 -11.21 3.30 -3.00
CA ASP A 205 -10.16 4.20 -3.45
C ASP A 205 -10.67 5.64 -3.49
N MET A 206 -9.77 6.58 -3.81
CA MET A 206 -10.09 8.00 -3.91
C MET A 206 -9.40 8.63 -5.14
N PRO A 207 -10.06 8.69 -6.31
CA PRO A 207 -9.43 9.11 -7.57
C PRO A 207 -9.08 10.59 -7.64
N SER A 208 -9.82 11.43 -6.92
CA SER A 208 -9.58 12.87 -6.85
C SER A 208 -10.14 13.35 -5.52
N VAL A 209 -9.33 14.09 -4.76
CA VAL A 209 -9.80 14.90 -3.64
C VAL A 209 -9.59 16.34 -4.04
N GLU A 210 -10.66 17.12 -4.05
CA GLU A 210 -10.53 18.57 -4.02
C GLU A 210 -10.64 19.01 -2.56
N TRP A 211 -9.70 19.81 -2.11
CA TRP A 211 -9.72 20.44 -0.80
C TRP A 211 -9.34 21.91 -0.94
N ASP A 212 -9.88 22.73 -0.04
CA ASP A 212 -9.40 24.09 0.12
C ASP A 212 -8.07 24.05 0.86
N ASP A 213 -6.99 24.43 0.16
CA ASP A 213 -5.61 24.45 0.69
C ASP A 213 -5.36 25.61 1.65
N TRP A 214 -6.37 26.46 1.85
CA TRP A 214 -6.37 27.58 2.76
C TRP A 214 -5.33 28.65 2.42
N ASN A 215 -5.02 28.81 1.13
CA ASN A 215 -3.89 29.61 0.63
C ASN A 215 -2.53 28.99 1.02
N GLY A 216 -2.42 27.66 0.96
CA GLY A 216 -1.20 26.91 1.23
C GLY A 216 -0.90 26.70 2.71
N THR A 217 -1.91 26.82 3.58
CA THR A 217 -1.77 26.58 5.03
C THR A 217 -2.25 25.18 5.44
N CYS A 218 -3.00 24.49 4.58
CA CYS A 218 -3.46 23.12 4.77
C CYS A 218 -3.15 22.28 3.53
N ILE A 219 -2.48 21.14 3.71
CA ILE A 219 -2.03 20.28 2.61
C ILE A 219 -2.35 18.82 2.97
N LEU A 220 -2.80 18.06 1.98
CA LEU A 220 -2.98 16.61 2.09
C LEU A 220 -1.86 15.87 1.33
N ILE A 221 -1.37 14.77 1.89
CA ILE A 221 -0.36 13.90 1.29
C ILE A 221 -0.70 12.41 1.53
N GLY A 222 -0.14 11.51 0.73
CA GLY A 222 -0.31 10.06 0.87
C GLY A 222 -1.78 9.64 0.84
N ASP A 223 -2.14 8.64 1.66
CA ASP A 223 -3.52 8.09 1.71
C ASP A 223 -4.60 9.14 2.02
N ALA A 224 -4.23 10.28 2.65
CA ALA A 224 -5.18 11.37 2.90
C ALA A 224 -5.54 12.15 1.62
N ALA A 225 -4.63 12.19 0.63
CA ALA A 225 -4.86 12.84 -0.67
C ALA A 225 -5.28 11.82 -1.75
N HIS A 226 -4.73 10.60 -1.72
CA HIS A 226 -4.92 9.58 -2.75
C HIS A 226 -4.84 8.17 -2.18
N CYS A 227 -5.93 7.70 -1.58
CA CYS A 227 -6.02 6.30 -1.17
C CYS A 227 -6.03 5.39 -2.41
N ILE A 228 -4.93 4.65 -2.62
CA ILE A 228 -4.71 3.77 -3.77
C ILE A 228 -5.01 2.31 -3.36
N VAL A 229 -5.80 1.58 -4.17
CA VAL A 229 -6.00 0.14 -3.97
C VAL A 229 -4.69 -0.65 -4.17
N ILE A 230 -4.59 -1.81 -3.51
CA ILE A 230 -3.33 -2.55 -3.38
C ILE A 230 -2.77 -3.17 -4.67
N TYR A 231 -3.53 -3.21 -5.77
CA TYR A 231 -3.24 -4.09 -6.91
C TYR A 231 -1.93 -3.78 -7.62
N ARG A 232 -1.50 -2.52 -7.61
CA ARG A 232 -0.17 -2.09 -8.10
C ARG A 232 0.91 -2.03 -7.04
N GLY A 233 0.55 -2.05 -5.75
CA GLY A 233 1.50 -1.96 -4.64
C GLY A 233 2.18 -0.59 -4.46
N GLU A 234 1.64 0.47 -5.07
CA GLU A 234 2.34 1.75 -5.23
C GLU A 234 2.07 2.79 -4.12
N GLY A 235 1.08 2.58 -3.23
CA GLY A 235 0.62 3.61 -2.30
C GLY A 235 1.73 4.25 -1.43
N VAL A 236 2.62 3.43 -0.85
CA VAL A 236 3.75 3.96 -0.06
C VAL A 236 4.76 4.73 -0.92
N ASN A 237 4.97 4.31 -2.17
CA ASN A 237 5.92 4.95 -3.08
C ASN A 237 5.40 6.36 -3.42
N HIS A 238 4.11 6.50 -3.71
CA HIS A 238 3.49 7.81 -3.91
C HIS A 238 3.57 8.69 -2.66
N ALA A 239 3.30 8.15 -1.47
CA ALA A 239 3.42 8.90 -0.22
C ALA A 239 4.87 9.40 0.06
N ILE A 240 5.88 8.61 -0.33
CA ILE A 240 7.29 9.01 -0.23
C ILE A 240 7.60 10.17 -1.19
N VAL A 241 7.16 10.07 -2.45
CA VAL A 241 7.36 11.14 -3.45
C VAL A 241 6.69 12.42 -2.99
N ASP A 242 5.47 12.33 -2.44
CA ASP A 242 4.77 13.48 -1.87
C ASP A 242 5.60 14.16 -0.79
N ALA A 243 6.10 13.37 0.18
CA ALA A 243 6.88 13.90 1.29
C ALA A 243 8.19 14.57 0.83
N CYS A 244 8.88 13.96 -0.15
CA CYS A 244 10.12 14.52 -0.71
C CYS A 244 9.85 15.82 -1.48
N GLN A 245 8.89 15.81 -2.41
CA GLN A 245 8.53 16.99 -3.20
C GLN A 245 8.02 18.14 -2.31
N LEU A 246 7.23 17.83 -1.28
CA LEU A 246 6.74 18.83 -0.35
C LEU A 246 7.87 19.41 0.52
N ALA A 247 8.82 18.58 0.96
CA ALA A 247 9.99 19.05 1.70
C ALA A 247 10.84 20.01 0.87
N ASP A 248 11.08 19.69 -0.41
CA ASP A 248 11.82 20.54 -1.34
C ASP A 248 11.13 21.89 -1.57
N THR A 249 9.81 21.90 -1.79
CA THR A 249 9.08 23.16 -2.01
C THR A 249 9.02 24.01 -0.74
N ILE A 250 8.79 23.40 0.43
CA ILE A 250 8.85 24.10 1.72
C ILE A 250 10.23 24.69 1.96
N LYS A 251 11.30 23.93 1.69
CA LYS A 251 12.68 24.41 1.81
C LYS A 251 12.94 25.60 0.89
N SER A 252 12.51 25.51 -0.37
CA SER A 252 12.66 26.61 -1.34
C SER A 252 11.96 27.89 -0.88
N ALA A 253 10.78 27.77 -0.26
CA ALA A 253 10.10 28.91 0.34
C ALA A 253 10.84 29.47 1.57
N ALA A 254 11.34 28.59 2.44
CA ALA A 254 12.11 28.97 3.63
C ALA A 254 13.44 29.68 3.27
N ASP A 255 14.08 29.26 2.18
CA ASP A 255 15.31 29.87 1.65
C ASP A 255 15.03 31.19 0.90
N GLY A 256 13.77 31.63 0.80
CA GLY A 256 13.36 32.90 0.22
C GLY A 256 13.26 32.91 -1.31
N HIS A 257 13.32 31.74 -1.96
CA HIS A 257 13.23 31.64 -3.42
C HIS A 257 11.80 31.80 -3.96
N MET A 258 10.78 31.55 -3.12
CA MET A 258 9.37 31.74 -3.45
C MET A 258 8.52 31.94 -2.18
N SER A 259 7.26 32.37 -2.33
CA SER A 259 6.34 32.39 -1.19
C SER A 259 5.89 30.98 -0.81
N MET A 260 5.53 30.76 0.46
CA MET A 260 4.96 29.48 0.92
C MET A 260 3.74 29.08 0.09
N ASN A 261 2.85 30.04 -0.22
CA ASN A 261 1.69 29.80 -1.06
C ASN A 261 2.07 29.27 -2.46
N ASN A 262 3.08 29.87 -3.11
CA ASN A 262 3.55 29.42 -4.41
C ASN A 262 4.21 28.05 -4.34
N ALA A 263 4.97 27.76 -3.28
CA ALA A 263 5.56 26.45 -3.03
C ALA A 263 4.50 25.34 -2.93
N ILE A 264 3.43 25.57 -2.16
CA ILE A 264 2.34 24.60 -2.03
C ILE A 264 1.59 24.43 -3.34
N ARG A 265 1.27 25.51 -4.04
CA ARG A 265 0.63 25.44 -5.38
C ARG A 265 1.49 24.67 -6.38
N GLN A 266 2.80 24.86 -6.35
CA GLN A 266 3.73 24.13 -7.21
C GLN A 266 3.74 22.63 -6.88
N TYR A 267 3.77 22.27 -5.59
CA TYR A 267 3.65 20.90 -5.14
C TYR A 267 2.33 20.26 -5.60
N GLU A 268 1.19 20.90 -5.33
CA GLU A 268 -0.12 20.37 -5.69
C GLU A 268 -0.32 20.21 -7.19
N LYS A 269 0.21 21.14 -8.00
CA LYS A 269 0.18 21.08 -9.47
C LYS A 269 0.88 19.82 -9.99
N GLN A 270 1.91 19.34 -9.31
CA GLN A 270 2.61 18.10 -9.67
C GLN A 270 1.94 16.86 -9.07
N MET A 271 1.55 16.93 -7.80
CA MET A 271 1.02 15.78 -7.06
C MET A 271 -0.36 15.35 -7.58
N ARG A 272 -1.29 16.28 -7.82
CA ARG A 272 -2.68 15.96 -8.20
C ARG A 272 -2.82 15.07 -9.45
N PRO A 273 -2.21 15.41 -10.61
CA PRO A 273 -2.33 14.55 -11.81
C PRO A 273 -1.67 13.18 -11.60
N ARG A 274 -0.49 13.13 -10.95
CA ARG A 274 0.22 11.89 -10.62
C ARG A 274 -0.61 10.99 -9.71
N ALA A 275 -1.21 11.56 -8.67
CA ALA A 275 -2.06 10.87 -7.72
C ALA A 275 -3.31 10.26 -8.38
N ARG A 276 -3.97 11.05 -9.25
CA ARG A 276 -5.13 10.59 -10.02
C ARG A 276 -4.78 9.41 -10.93
N GLU A 277 -3.71 9.52 -11.72
CA GLU A 277 -3.25 8.44 -12.59
C GLU A 277 -2.97 7.17 -11.78
N ALA A 278 -2.30 7.26 -10.64
CA ALA A 278 -1.99 6.12 -9.79
C ALA A 278 -3.23 5.41 -9.25
N VAL A 279 -4.23 6.17 -8.81
CA VAL A 279 -5.49 5.59 -8.33
C VAL A 279 -6.25 4.91 -9.47
N GLU A 280 -6.41 5.58 -10.61
CA GLU A 280 -7.16 5.05 -11.76
C GLU A 280 -6.48 3.81 -12.36
N THR A 281 -5.16 3.83 -12.52
CA THR A 281 -4.39 2.68 -13.01
C THR A 281 -4.40 1.52 -12.02
N SER A 282 -4.33 1.78 -10.71
CA SER A 282 -4.42 0.70 -9.71
C SER A 282 -5.82 0.09 -9.64
N ARG A 283 -6.86 0.89 -9.84
CA ARG A 283 -8.24 0.38 -10.00
C ARG A 283 -8.34 -0.52 -11.23
N GLN A 284 -7.80 -0.08 -12.36
CA GLN A 284 -7.81 -0.87 -13.59
C GLN A 284 -7.02 -2.18 -13.43
N ALA A 285 -5.85 -2.14 -12.79
CA ALA A 285 -5.09 -3.33 -12.40
C ALA A 285 -5.92 -4.27 -11.50
N GLY A 286 -6.75 -3.71 -10.62
CA GLY A 286 -7.75 -4.46 -9.87
C GLY A 286 -8.71 -5.21 -10.77
N HIS A 287 -9.34 -4.55 -11.75
CA HIS A 287 -10.22 -5.24 -12.70
C HIS A 287 -9.47 -6.30 -13.52
N ASP A 288 -8.29 -5.97 -14.01
CA ASP A 288 -7.48 -6.85 -14.86
C ASP A 288 -6.98 -8.08 -14.11
N GLY A 289 -6.59 -7.92 -12.84
CA GLY A 289 -6.13 -9.01 -11.97
C GLY A 289 -7.20 -10.06 -11.68
N HIS A 290 -8.47 -9.70 -11.85
CA HIS A 290 -9.62 -10.59 -11.80
C HIS A 290 -10.11 -11.01 -13.19
N CYS A 291 -9.23 -11.02 -14.20
CA CYS A 291 -9.51 -11.58 -15.52
C CYS A 291 -8.31 -12.42 -15.98
N TYR A 292 -8.34 -13.73 -15.70
CA TYR A 292 -7.23 -14.63 -16.02
C TYR A 292 -6.83 -14.55 -17.50
N ALA A 293 -7.80 -14.61 -18.42
CA ALA A 293 -7.54 -14.58 -19.86
C ALA A 293 -6.81 -13.29 -20.30
N LYS A 294 -7.09 -12.16 -19.62
CA LYS A 294 -6.40 -10.90 -19.89
C LYS A 294 -4.97 -10.94 -19.37
N VAL A 295 -4.75 -11.35 -18.12
CA VAL A 295 -3.39 -11.41 -17.54
C VAL A 295 -2.51 -12.44 -18.26
N ASP A 296 -3.06 -13.59 -18.65
CA ASP A 296 -2.36 -14.64 -19.39
C ASP A 296 -1.88 -14.11 -20.77
N LYS A 297 -2.69 -13.26 -21.41
CA LYS A 297 -2.39 -12.66 -22.72
C LYS A 297 -1.48 -11.43 -22.65
N GLU A 298 -1.77 -10.48 -21.78
CA GLU A 298 -1.13 -9.15 -21.72
C GLU A 298 0.08 -9.10 -20.77
N GLY A 299 0.19 -10.10 -19.90
CA GLY A 299 1.27 -10.22 -18.96
C GLY A 299 0.96 -9.62 -17.58
N SER A 300 1.66 -10.10 -16.56
CA SER A 300 1.64 -9.52 -15.20
C SER A 300 2.04 -8.02 -15.14
N PHE A 301 2.57 -7.46 -16.21
CA PHE A 301 2.83 -6.02 -16.38
C PHE A 301 1.57 -5.16 -16.22
N ALA A 302 0.40 -5.67 -16.60
CA ALA A 302 -0.87 -4.98 -16.41
C ALA A 302 -1.21 -4.75 -14.92
N LEU A 303 -0.59 -5.51 -14.02
CA LEU A 303 -0.89 -5.49 -12.58
C LEU A 303 0.11 -4.67 -11.76
N LEU A 304 1.38 -4.63 -12.16
CA LEU A 304 2.48 -4.09 -11.34
C LEU A 304 3.46 -3.22 -12.15
N GLY A 305 3.08 -2.78 -13.36
CA GLY A 305 3.99 -2.15 -14.32
C GLY A 305 4.80 -0.99 -13.72
N GLU A 306 6.12 -1.11 -13.74
CA GLU A 306 7.03 -0.08 -13.25
C GLU A 306 7.06 1.10 -14.23
N LYS A 307 6.20 2.10 -14.04
CA LYS A 307 6.55 3.44 -14.51
C LYS A 307 7.40 4.08 -13.40
N PRO A 308 8.62 4.56 -13.69
CA PRO A 308 9.30 5.47 -12.80
C PRO A 308 8.35 6.63 -12.48
N VAL A 309 8.21 6.92 -11.19
CA VAL A 309 7.44 8.07 -10.69
C VAL A 309 8.39 9.24 -10.52
#